data_AF-A0A9W7BGI8-F1
#
_entry.id   AF-A0A9W7BGI8-F1
#
_cell.length_a   1.000
_cell.length_b   1.000
_cell.length_c   1.000
_cell.angle_alpha   90.00
_cell.angle_beta   90.00
_cell.angle_gamma   90.00
#
_symmetry.space_group_name_H-M   'P 1'
#
loop_
_entity.id
_entity.type
_entity.pdbx_description
1 polymer ?
#
loop_
_entity_poly.entity_id
_entity_poly.type
_entity_poly.pdbx_seq_one_letter_code
_entity_poly.pdbx_strand_id
1 'polypeptide(L)'
;MKRSPLLNNTIGDGREDETEQTKVDLTFDNETADEVGEPEAYGEGHDERPVFYTPSMMLQTMNDTMGEVGGSVELKRKLDDGTLVPAQEGEKKAADLSAKMRQSAEEVLGLEFDKKVAWAGMRKAAGNKLFQGQRYQEAMDIYMTALVAISNDLKDVVESDEKISLPILLNLSMCALNLGNAGKAVAFCNHALSLESGLGKGSHKVYFRRGKGRIMTGDYKAAKEDFKKSLELCEAAAAAAVEGGVEGLEGERKAIQKELQKLQKNVQAAKVNKKKVKAAMTTAVERGNVIEISKVEADRAPAFKKRVSKFNSARKGGEREGEGEGEGWVGLLLDYVCCRRRRRERVKQA
;
A
#
# COMPACT_ATOMS: atom_id res chain seq x y z
N MET A 1 30.56 -60.08 -0.25
CA MET A 1 29.19 -59.93 0.29
C MET A 1 29.27 -59.16 1.61
N LYS A 2 28.51 -58.06 1.75
CA LYS A 2 27.86 -57.53 2.98
C LYS A 2 28.78 -57.33 4.22
N ARG A 3 28.96 -56.13 4.79
CA ARG A 3 27.96 -55.26 5.44
C ARG A 3 28.60 -53.92 5.89
N SER A 4 27.71 -52.95 6.13
CA SER A 4 27.85 -51.49 6.26
C SER A 4 28.60 -50.94 7.50
N PRO A 5 29.04 -49.66 7.48
CA PRO A 5 29.45 -48.91 8.66
C PRO A 5 28.25 -48.20 9.33
N LEU A 6 28.19 -48.24 10.66
CA LEU A 6 27.20 -47.52 11.47
C LEU A 6 27.68 -46.09 11.74
N LEU A 7 26.81 -45.14 11.38
CA LEU A 7 26.87 -43.72 11.70
C LEU A 7 26.69 -43.50 13.20
N ASN A 8 27.62 -42.78 13.82
CA ASN A 8 27.40 -42.06 15.07
C ASN A 8 27.41 -40.56 14.72
N ASN A 9 26.23 -39.97 14.57
CA ASN A 9 26.07 -38.54 14.37
C ASN A 9 26.07 -37.84 15.73
N THR A 10 27.04 -36.95 15.88
CA THR A 10 27.13 -35.90 16.88
C THR A 10 25.92 -34.96 16.78
N ILE A 11 25.18 -34.83 17.88
CA ILE A 11 24.21 -33.76 18.10
C ILE A 11 25.00 -32.57 18.62
N GLY A 12 25.10 -31.52 17.80
CA GLY A 12 25.73 -30.25 18.12
C GLY A 12 24.98 -29.11 17.43
N ASP A 13 24.91 -27.99 18.14
CA ASP A 13 24.41 -26.67 17.75
C ASP A 13 22.91 -26.49 17.55
N GLY A 14 22.23 -26.22 18.66
CA GLY A 14 21.25 -25.14 18.69
C GLY A 14 22.01 -23.80 18.81
N ARG A 15 22.33 -23.19 17.66
CA ARG A 15 22.66 -21.77 17.59
C ARG A 15 21.45 -21.03 17.07
N GLU A 16 20.96 -20.15 17.93
CA GLU A 16 20.03 -19.07 17.63
C GLU A 16 20.72 -18.13 16.63
N ASP A 17 20.52 -18.33 15.34
CA ASP A 17 20.78 -17.29 14.35
C ASP A 17 19.52 -16.41 14.26
N GLU A 18 19.41 -15.50 15.24
CA GLU A 18 18.73 -14.24 15.02
C GLU A 18 19.41 -13.57 13.83
N THR A 19 18.79 -13.67 12.65
CA THR A 19 19.25 -12.93 11.49
C THR A 19 18.98 -11.46 11.77
N GLU A 20 19.96 -10.77 12.35
CA GLU A 20 20.15 -9.34 12.23
C GLU A 20 20.05 -9.00 10.75
N GLN A 21 18.86 -8.57 10.35
CA GLN A 21 18.66 -7.84 9.11
C GLN A 21 19.45 -6.55 9.26
N THR A 22 20.70 -6.60 8.80
CA THR A 22 21.46 -5.42 8.41
C THR A 22 20.66 -4.71 7.32
N LYS A 23 19.76 -3.86 7.80
CA LYS A 23 18.88 -2.98 7.05
C LYS A 23 19.78 -1.89 6.50
N VAL A 24 20.47 -2.19 5.40
CA VAL A 24 21.03 -1.16 4.51
C VAL A 24 19.82 -0.46 3.91
N ASP A 25 19.30 0.50 4.66
CA ASP A 25 18.10 1.26 4.37
C ASP A 25 18.48 2.31 3.31
N LEU A 26 18.43 1.86 2.06
CA LEU A 26 18.45 2.64 0.81
C LEU A 26 17.34 3.72 0.72
N THR A 27 16.79 4.16 1.84
CA THR A 27 15.34 4.35 1.98
C THR A 27 14.91 5.68 2.60
N PHE A 28 15.84 6.56 2.97
CA PHE A 28 15.44 7.82 3.58
C PHE A 28 16.33 8.98 3.15
N ASP A 29 15.75 9.92 2.41
CA ASP A 29 16.42 11.14 1.99
C ASP A 29 16.47 12.10 3.18
N ASN A 30 17.50 11.94 4.01
CA ASN A 30 17.83 12.86 5.10
C ASN A 30 18.78 13.99 4.66
N GLU A 31 19.22 13.97 3.40
CA GLU A 31 20.07 15.02 2.83
C GLU A 31 19.23 16.31 2.71
N THR A 32 19.72 17.40 3.32
CA THR A 32 19.06 18.70 3.64
C THR A 32 18.38 18.80 5.01
N ALA A 33 19.12 18.52 6.08
CA ALA A 33 18.88 19.06 7.42
C ALA A 33 19.94 20.09 7.85
N ASP A 34 20.85 20.49 6.96
CA ASP A 34 21.80 21.57 7.23
C ASP A 34 21.18 22.91 6.79
N GLU A 35 21.06 23.82 7.77
CA GLU A 35 20.81 25.27 7.63
C GLU A 35 19.43 25.76 7.17
N VAL A 36 18.34 25.17 7.67
CA VAL A 36 17.16 26.00 7.95
C VAL A 36 17.16 26.19 9.45
N GLY A 37 17.67 27.36 9.88
CA GLY A 37 17.76 27.73 11.28
C GLY A 37 16.51 27.32 12.03
N GLU A 38 16.69 26.74 13.21
CA GLU A 38 15.60 26.48 14.14
C GLU A 38 14.70 27.72 14.14
N PRO A 39 13.41 27.63 13.71
CA PRO A 39 12.52 28.73 13.94
C PRO A 39 12.55 28.94 15.45
N GLU A 40 12.76 30.19 15.88
CA GLU A 40 12.65 30.62 17.26
C GLU A 40 11.58 29.76 17.94
N ALA A 41 12.02 28.99 18.93
CA ALA A 41 11.15 28.17 19.74
C ALA A 41 9.93 29.02 20.09
N TYR A 42 8.79 28.70 19.49
CA TYR A 42 7.52 29.15 20.02
C TYR A 42 7.45 28.54 21.41
N GLY A 43 7.85 29.33 22.40
CA GLY A 43 7.72 29.15 23.83
C GLY A 43 7.99 27.73 24.33
N GLU A 44 9.05 27.58 25.13
CA GLU A 44 9.02 26.63 26.23
C GLU A 44 7.80 26.95 27.11
N GLY A 45 6.69 26.30 26.81
CA GLY A 45 5.39 26.51 27.40
C GLY A 45 4.46 25.46 26.82
N HIS A 46 4.16 24.44 27.62
CA HIS A 46 3.19 23.40 27.30
C HIS A 46 1.83 24.03 26.95
N ASP A 47 1.60 24.29 25.66
CA ASP A 47 0.27 24.39 25.09
C ASP A 47 0.16 23.17 24.17
N GLU A 48 -0.37 22.07 24.71
CA GLU A 48 -0.54 20.77 24.03
C GLU A 48 -1.62 20.84 22.92
N ARG A 49 -1.69 21.97 22.19
CA ARG A 49 -2.67 22.14 21.14
C ARG A 49 -2.26 21.32 19.92
N PRO A 50 -3.16 20.51 19.38
CA PRO A 50 -2.86 19.70 18.22
C PRO A 50 -2.55 20.60 17.01
N VAL A 51 -1.51 20.22 16.26
CA VAL A 51 -1.05 20.93 15.05
C VAL A 51 -2.15 21.05 13.98
N PHE A 52 -3.14 20.17 14.01
CA PHE A 52 -4.30 20.23 13.14
C PHE A 52 -5.57 19.96 13.91
N TYR A 53 -6.66 20.64 13.57
CA TYR A 53 -7.98 20.35 14.09
C TYR A 53 -8.76 19.48 13.10
N THR A 54 -9.03 18.23 13.44
CA THR A 54 -9.69 17.27 12.53
C THR A 54 -11.14 16.97 12.94
N PRO A 55 -12.01 16.57 12.00
CA PRO A 55 -13.38 16.14 12.33
C PRO A 55 -13.43 15.06 13.41
N SER A 56 -12.52 14.09 13.41
CA SER A 56 -12.46 13.07 14.46
C SER A 56 -12.15 13.68 15.84
N MET A 57 -11.25 14.65 15.93
CA MET A 57 -10.97 15.35 17.20
C MET A 57 -12.17 16.18 17.68
N MET A 58 -12.84 16.87 16.75
CA MET A 58 -14.08 17.60 17.05
C MET A 58 -15.14 16.67 17.63
N LEU A 59 -15.38 15.53 16.97
CA LEU A 59 -16.38 14.54 17.40
C LEU A 59 -16.03 13.92 18.75
N GLN A 60 -14.75 13.62 18.99
CA GLN A 60 -14.30 13.14 20.29
C GLN A 60 -14.60 14.18 21.39
N THR A 61 -14.20 15.43 21.18
CA THR A 61 -14.44 16.52 22.14
C THR A 61 -15.93 16.74 22.42
N MET A 62 -16.78 16.67 21.37
CA MET A 62 -18.23 16.74 21.51
C MET A 62 -18.80 15.56 22.30
N ASN A 63 -18.31 14.35 22.07
CA ASN A 63 -18.77 13.17 22.80
C ASN A 63 -18.32 13.17 24.25
N ASP A 64 -17.11 13.65 24.54
CA ASP A 64 -16.60 13.78 25.90
C ASP A 64 -17.45 14.77 26.72
N THR A 65 -17.86 15.88 26.10
CA THR A 65 -18.73 16.90 26.74
C THR A 65 -20.20 16.48 26.82
N MET A 66 -20.75 15.85 25.77
CA MET A 66 -22.16 15.43 25.74
C MET A 66 -22.42 14.12 26.49
N GLY A 67 -21.39 13.33 26.77
CA GLY A 67 -21.49 12.09 27.53
C GLY A 67 -22.08 12.28 28.92
N GLU A 68 -21.79 13.42 29.57
CA GLU A 68 -22.34 13.74 30.90
C GLU A 68 -23.86 13.90 30.92
N VAL A 69 -24.45 14.33 29.80
CA VAL A 69 -25.90 14.50 29.62
C VAL A 69 -26.54 13.34 28.84
N GLY A 70 -25.80 12.25 28.60
CA GLY A 70 -26.27 11.07 27.88
C GLY A 70 -26.43 11.25 26.36
N GLY A 71 -25.81 12.28 25.79
CA GLY A 71 -25.81 12.54 24.34
C GLY A 71 -24.57 11.99 23.64
N SER A 72 -24.70 11.65 22.36
CA SER A 72 -23.57 11.27 21.50
C SER A 72 -23.76 11.77 20.07
N VAL A 73 -22.67 12.16 19.43
CA VAL A 73 -22.58 12.60 18.03
C VAL A 73 -21.75 11.59 17.24
N GLU A 74 -22.25 11.21 16.07
CA GLU A 74 -21.55 10.32 15.14
C GLU A 74 -21.53 10.90 13.72
N LEU A 75 -20.43 10.67 13.00
CA LEU A 75 -20.33 11.04 11.59
C LEU A 75 -21.13 10.05 10.74
N LYS A 76 -22.04 10.55 9.90
CA LYS A 76 -22.82 9.75 8.96
C LYS A 76 -22.54 10.15 7.52
N ARG A 77 -22.42 9.16 6.64
CA ARG A 77 -22.42 9.33 5.19
C ARG A 77 -23.86 9.34 4.68
N LYS A 78 -24.16 10.29 3.80
CA LYS A 78 -25.41 10.33 3.06
C LYS A 78 -25.28 9.53 1.75
N LEU A 79 -26.21 8.61 1.52
CA LEU A 79 -26.37 7.86 0.28
C LEU A 79 -27.18 8.66 -0.74
N ASP A 80 -27.13 8.25 -2.01
CA ASP A 80 -27.84 8.92 -3.11
C ASP A 80 -29.37 8.87 -2.96
N ASP A 81 -29.87 7.86 -2.27
CA ASP A 81 -31.28 7.70 -1.88
C ASP A 81 -31.69 8.61 -0.70
N GLY A 82 -30.75 9.37 -0.13
CA GLY A 82 -30.95 10.23 1.03
C GLY A 82 -30.76 9.55 2.39
N THR A 83 -30.54 8.24 2.43
CA THR A 83 -30.33 7.47 3.66
C THR A 83 -29.00 7.85 4.32
N LEU A 84 -28.97 7.86 5.67
CA LEU A 84 -27.77 8.13 6.46
C LEU A 84 -27.22 6.83 7.05
N VAL A 85 -25.94 6.55 6.80
CA VAL A 85 -25.22 5.37 7.30
C VAL A 85 -24.02 5.84 8.13
N PRO A 86 -23.68 5.20 9.26
CA PRO A 86 -22.47 5.54 10.01
C PRO A 86 -21.22 5.50 9.14
N ALA A 87 -20.35 6.51 9.29
CA ALA A 87 -19.14 6.63 8.51
C ALA A 87 -18.15 5.51 8.86
N GLN A 88 -17.60 4.86 7.82
CA GLN A 88 -16.57 3.85 8.00
C GLN A 88 -15.25 4.48 8.44
N GLU A 89 -14.36 3.68 9.04
CA GLU A 89 -13.06 4.16 9.51
C GLU A 89 -12.21 4.81 8.40
N GLY A 90 -12.28 4.26 7.17
CA GLY A 90 -11.62 4.85 6.01
C GLY A 90 -12.19 6.23 5.63
N GLU A 91 -13.50 6.44 5.81
CA GLU A 91 -14.18 7.71 5.51
C GLU A 91 -13.83 8.77 6.57
N LYS A 92 -13.74 8.38 7.84
CA LYS A 92 -13.26 9.25 8.93
C LYS A 92 -11.83 9.72 8.69
N LYS A 93 -10.92 8.79 8.37
CA LYS A 93 -9.52 9.10 8.03
C LYS A 93 -9.41 10.01 6.80
N ALA A 94 -10.25 9.78 5.78
CA ALA A 94 -10.29 10.64 4.61
C ALA A 94 -10.74 12.06 4.97
N ALA A 95 -11.79 12.21 5.79
CA ALA A 95 -12.26 13.51 6.27
C ALA A 95 -11.20 14.24 7.11
N ASP A 96 -10.48 13.53 7.98
CA ASP A 96 -9.36 14.06 8.75
C ASP A 96 -8.24 14.55 7.83
N LEU A 97 -7.83 13.75 6.85
CA LEU A 97 -6.81 14.14 5.89
C LEU A 97 -7.23 15.37 5.09
N SER A 98 -8.47 15.40 4.59
CA SER A 98 -9.02 16.57 3.87
C SER A 98 -9.02 17.83 4.74
N ALA A 99 -9.30 17.70 6.04
CA ALA A 99 -9.24 18.83 6.96
C ALA A 99 -7.83 19.34 7.21
N LYS A 100 -6.84 18.42 7.34
CA LYS A 100 -5.42 18.77 7.42
C LYS A 100 -4.96 19.51 6.17
N MET A 101 -5.28 18.97 4.98
CA MET A 101 -4.90 19.60 3.70
C MET A 101 -5.48 21.00 3.55
N ARG A 102 -6.73 21.21 3.94
CA ARG A 102 -7.38 22.53 3.87
C ARG A 102 -6.72 23.54 4.79
N GLN A 103 -6.46 23.17 6.05
CA GLN A 103 -5.74 24.02 7.00
C GLN A 103 -4.35 24.38 6.49
N SER A 104 -3.62 23.39 5.96
CA SER A 104 -2.31 23.64 5.34
C SER A 104 -2.40 24.54 4.10
N ALA A 105 -3.45 24.41 3.28
CA ALA A 105 -3.66 25.29 2.13
C ALA A 105 -3.92 26.74 2.57
N GLU A 106 -4.71 26.93 3.63
CA GLU A 106 -4.96 28.24 4.23
C GLU A 106 -3.69 28.85 4.85
N GLU A 107 -2.87 28.05 5.55
CA GLU A 107 -1.57 28.49 6.09
C GLU A 107 -0.60 28.95 5.00
N VAL A 108 -0.59 28.25 3.87
CA VAL A 108 0.33 28.54 2.76
C VAL A 108 -0.23 29.62 1.81
N LEU A 109 -1.51 29.97 1.96
CA LEU A 109 -2.15 30.98 1.14
C LEU A 109 -1.52 32.36 1.41
N GLY A 110 -0.99 32.98 0.36
CA GLY A 110 -0.36 34.30 0.45
C GLY A 110 1.06 34.31 1.01
N LEU A 111 1.68 33.15 1.26
CA LEU A 111 3.11 33.07 1.56
C LEU A 111 3.96 33.27 0.30
N GLU A 112 5.08 33.99 0.45
CA GLU A 112 6.12 34.11 -0.59
C GLU A 112 6.83 32.78 -0.83
N PHE A 113 7.42 32.62 -2.03
CA PHE A 113 8.08 31.39 -2.49
C PHE A 113 9.06 30.80 -1.46
N ASP A 114 10.00 31.61 -0.97
CA ASP A 114 11.03 31.15 -0.02
C ASP A 114 10.42 30.66 1.29
N LYS A 115 9.34 31.31 1.75
CA LYS A 115 8.61 30.90 2.94
C LYS A 115 7.85 29.59 2.72
N LYS A 116 7.33 29.36 1.51
CA LYS A 116 6.70 28.07 1.14
C LYS A 116 7.73 26.94 1.15
N VAL A 117 8.93 27.18 0.62
CA VAL A 117 10.05 26.21 0.64
C VAL A 117 10.43 25.87 2.08
N ALA A 118 10.63 26.89 2.93
CA ALA A 118 10.96 26.69 4.33
C ALA A 118 9.84 25.94 5.09
N TRP A 119 8.57 26.32 4.86
CA TRP A 119 7.42 25.64 5.46
C TRP A 119 7.33 24.16 5.04
N ALA A 120 7.52 23.86 3.75
CA ALA A 120 7.52 22.48 3.27
C ALA A 120 8.72 21.69 3.82
N GLY A 121 9.88 22.33 3.97
CA GLY A 121 11.06 21.78 4.62
C GLY A 121 10.81 21.41 6.09
N MET A 122 10.16 22.30 6.85
CA MET A 122 9.77 22.03 8.24
C MET A 122 8.78 20.86 8.34
N ARG A 123 7.76 20.81 7.47
CA ARG A 123 6.82 19.69 7.43
C ARG A 123 7.53 18.37 7.06
N LYS A 124 8.45 18.40 6.09
CA LYS A 124 9.31 17.26 5.75
C LYS A 124 10.10 16.78 6.97
N ALA A 125 10.76 17.68 7.70
CA ALA A 125 11.52 17.33 8.91
C ALA A 125 10.63 16.74 10.02
N ALA A 126 9.43 17.27 10.22
CA ALA A 126 8.46 16.71 11.16
C ALA A 126 8.00 15.30 10.74
N GLY A 127 7.70 15.11 9.46
CA GLY A 127 7.39 13.79 8.88
C GLY A 127 8.56 12.82 9.05
N ASN A 128 9.79 13.32 8.92
CA ASN A 128 11.00 12.52 9.09
C ASN A 128 11.13 11.97 10.52
N LYS A 129 10.85 12.78 11.54
CA LYS A 129 10.81 12.33 12.95
C LYS A 129 9.75 11.24 13.17
N LEU A 130 8.56 11.39 12.59
CA LEU A 130 7.49 10.38 12.68
C LEU A 130 7.88 9.09 11.94
N PHE A 131 8.57 9.19 10.81
CA PHE A 131 9.05 8.05 10.05
C PHE A 131 10.07 7.23 10.85
N GLN A 132 11.01 7.88 11.52
CA GLN A 132 11.97 7.23 12.43
C GLN A 132 11.25 6.52 13.59
N GLY A 133 10.17 7.12 14.10
CA GLY A 133 9.27 6.51 15.08
C GLY A 133 8.37 5.39 14.55
N GLN A 134 8.55 4.94 13.29
CA GLN A 134 7.73 3.91 12.62
C GLN A 134 6.23 4.25 12.49
N ARG A 135 5.86 5.51 12.72
CA ARG A 135 4.48 6.01 12.58
C ARG A 135 4.23 6.41 11.12
N TYR A 136 4.34 5.45 10.21
CA TYR A 136 4.34 5.70 8.76
C TYR A 136 3.05 6.33 8.24
N GLN A 137 1.89 6.01 8.83
CA GLN A 137 0.61 6.59 8.42
C GLN A 137 0.55 8.08 8.75
N GLU A 138 1.01 8.48 9.93
CA GLU A 138 1.03 9.88 10.34
C GLU A 138 2.12 10.67 9.62
N ALA A 139 3.29 10.06 9.42
CA ALA A 139 4.34 10.63 8.56
C ALA A 139 3.81 10.90 7.16
N MET A 140 3.05 9.96 6.57
CA MET A 140 2.42 10.12 5.27
C MET A 140 1.46 11.32 5.24
N ASP A 141 0.60 11.47 6.26
CA ASP A 141 -0.30 12.63 6.34
C ASP A 141 0.48 13.95 6.35
N ILE A 142 1.55 14.04 7.14
CA ILE A 142 2.40 15.24 7.21
C ILE A 142 3.11 15.50 5.87
N TYR A 143 3.67 14.49 5.22
CA TYR A 143 4.27 14.66 3.90
C TYR A 143 3.25 15.09 2.84
N MET A 144 2.01 14.59 2.91
CA MET A 144 0.94 15.05 2.03
C MET A 144 0.62 16.53 2.26
N THR A 145 0.63 17.01 3.52
CA THR A 145 0.44 18.44 3.80
C THR A 145 1.56 19.28 3.23
N ALA A 146 2.79 18.77 3.24
CA ALA A 146 3.94 19.46 2.66
C ALA A 146 3.81 19.66 1.14
N LEU A 147 3.17 18.72 0.42
CA LEU A 147 2.91 18.86 -1.01
C LEU A 147 1.91 19.97 -1.35
N VAL A 148 1.05 20.40 -0.42
CA VAL A 148 0.10 21.49 -0.65
C VAL A 148 0.82 22.79 -1.02
N ALA A 149 2.03 23.00 -0.49
CA ALA A 149 2.83 24.19 -0.78
C ALA A 149 3.28 24.31 -2.24
N ILE A 150 3.20 23.22 -3.01
CA ILE A 150 3.65 23.14 -4.41
C ILE A 150 2.56 23.65 -5.38
N SER A 151 1.34 23.97 -4.92
CA SER A 151 0.20 24.29 -5.79
C SER A 151 0.52 25.40 -6.81
N ASN A 152 0.66 25.02 -8.10
CA ASN A 152 0.64 25.72 -9.41
C ASN A 152 1.12 27.17 -9.58
N ASP A 153 1.49 27.89 -8.53
CA ASP A 153 1.83 29.31 -8.53
C ASP A 153 3.35 29.55 -8.60
N LEU A 154 4.14 28.49 -8.69
CA LEU A 154 5.59 28.59 -8.64
C LEU A 154 6.13 28.96 -10.02
N LYS A 155 6.63 30.19 -10.14
CA LYS A 155 7.32 30.70 -11.34
C LYS A 155 8.58 29.90 -11.68
N ASP A 156 9.17 29.23 -10.69
CA ASP A 156 10.37 28.41 -10.83
C ASP A 156 10.06 26.93 -10.51
N VAL A 157 9.56 26.24 -11.53
CA VAL A 157 9.12 24.84 -11.44
C VAL A 157 10.30 23.92 -11.09
N VAL A 158 11.51 24.25 -11.56
CA VAL A 158 12.70 23.40 -11.39
C VAL A 158 13.20 23.43 -9.94
N GLU A 159 13.37 24.61 -9.35
CA GLU A 159 13.82 24.72 -7.95
C GLU A 159 12.82 24.09 -6.97
N SER A 160 11.52 24.25 -7.23
CA SER A 160 10.47 23.66 -6.40
C SER A 160 10.45 22.13 -6.47
N ASP A 161 10.69 21.57 -7.65
CA ASP A 161 10.73 20.12 -7.85
C ASP A 161 11.92 19.49 -7.16
N GLU A 162 13.08 20.13 -7.22
CA GLU A 162 14.32 19.64 -6.61
C GLU A 162 14.26 19.68 -5.09
N LYS A 163 13.89 20.84 -4.52
CA LYS A 163 13.96 21.08 -3.08
C LYS A 163 12.76 20.48 -2.32
N ILE A 164 11.59 20.43 -2.97
CA ILE A 164 10.32 20.09 -2.30
C ILE A 164 9.71 18.81 -2.88
N SER A 165 9.31 18.82 -4.16
CA SER A 165 8.45 17.77 -4.74
C SER A 165 9.12 16.40 -4.69
N LEU A 166 10.34 16.28 -5.23
CA LEU A 166 11.05 15.03 -5.36
C LEU A 166 11.35 14.35 -4.00
N PRO A 167 11.98 15.01 -3.00
CA PRO A 167 12.27 14.38 -1.71
C PRO A 167 10.99 13.98 -0.96
N ILE A 168 9.92 14.78 -1.03
CA ILE A 168 8.65 14.45 -0.36
C ILE A 168 7.98 13.24 -1.04
N LEU A 169 7.90 13.22 -2.38
CA LEU A 169 7.33 12.09 -3.13
C LEU A 169 8.11 10.80 -2.90
N LEU A 170 9.44 10.90 -2.81
CA LEU A 170 10.30 9.79 -2.42
C LEU A 170 9.91 9.30 -1.02
N ASN A 171 9.88 10.16 0.00
CA ASN A 171 9.54 9.75 1.36
C ASN A 171 8.11 9.17 1.48
N LEU A 172 7.14 9.74 0.76
CA LEU A 172 5.78 9.20 0.63
C LEU A 172 5.76 7.79 0.05
N SER A 173 6.53 7.55 -1.02
CA SER A 173 6.66 6.22 -1.62
C SER A 173 7.23 5.21 -0.64
N MET A 174 8.19 5.61 0.21
CA MET A 174 8.74 4.74 1.25
C MET A 174 7.74 4.45 2.36
N CYS A 175 7.01 5.47 2.83
CA CYS A 175 5.93 5.28 3.80
C CYS A 175 4.90 4.27 3.26
N ALA A 176 4.51 4.40 1.99
CA ALA A 176 3.57 3.50 1.34
C ALA A 176 4.10 2.06 1.23
N LEU A 177 5.39 1.88 0.93
CA LEU A 177 6.02 0.54 0.93
C LEU A 177 6.01 -0.09 2.33
N ASN A 178 6.36 0.67 3.37
CA ASN A 178 6.37 0.18 4.76
C ASN A 178 4.96 -0.16 5.27
N LEU A 179 3.94 0.56 4.81
CA LEU A 179 2.53 0.25 5.10
C LEU A 179 1.94 -0.91 4.28
N GLY A 180 2.74 -1.54 3.40
CA GLY A 180 2.25 -2.60 2.52
C GLY A 180 1.42 -2.11 1.33
N ASN A 181 1.25 -0.79 1.18
CA ASN A 181 0.43 -0.19 0.11
C ASN A 181 1.24 0.02 -1.17
N ALA A 182 1.52 -1.09 -1.84
CA ALA A 182 2.32 -1.10 -3.07
C ALA A 182 1.72 -0.25 -4.20
N GLY A 183 0.38 -0.18 -4.30
CA GLY A 183 -0.31 0.63 -5.32
C GLY A 183 -0.02 2.13 -5.15
N LYS A 184 -0.15 2.64 -3.91
CA LYS A 184 0.20 4.03 -3.61
C LYS A 184 1.68 4.32 -3.81
N ALA A 185 2.56 3.40 -3.42
CA ALA A 185 4.01 3.56 -3.63
C ALA A 185 4.36 3.75 -5.11
N VAL A 186 3.79 2.92 -5.99
CA VAL A 186 3.98 3.03 -7.44
C VAL A 186 3.39 4.35 -7.97
N ALA A 187 2.24 4.79 -7.47
CA ALA A 187 1.64 6.06 -7.87
C ALA A 187 2.53 7.27 -7.51
N PHE A 188 3.06 7.32 -6.28
CA PHE A 188 4.00 8.39 -5.88
C PHE A 188 5.28 8.38 -6.71
N CYS A 189 5.86 7.21 -6.99
CA CYS A 189 7.02 7.13 -7.88
C CYS A 189 6.70 7.56 -9.31
N ASN A 190 5.53 7.23 -9.85
CA ASN A 190 5.12 7.69 -11.17
C ASN A 190 4.93 9.21 -11.21
N HIS A 191 4.39 9.80 -10.15
CA HIS A 191 4.32 11.26 -10.02
C HIS A 191 5.71 11.89 -9.95
N ALA A 192 6.67 11.28 -9.23
CA ALA A 192 8.04 11.74 -9.22
C ALA A 192 8.67 11.71 -10.64
N LEU A 193 8.35 10.69 -11.45
CA LEU A 193 8.83 10.60 -12.83
C LEU A 193 8.14 11.56 -13.80
N SER A 194 6.95 12.06 -13.46
CA SER A 194 6.20 13.05 -14.25
C SER A 194 6.51 14.49 -13.89
N LEU A 195 7.45 14.74 -12.96
CA LEU A 195 7.92 16.09 -12.65
C LEU A 195 8.54 16.75 -13.90
N GLU A 196 8.15 17.99 -14.17
CA GLU A 196 8.53 18.75 -15.38
C GLU A 196 10.05 19.02 -15.43
N SER A 197 10.66 19.21 -14.26
CA SER A 197 12.12 19.35 -14.11
C SER A 197 12.93 18.17 -14.67
N GLY A 198 12.30 17.00 -14.88
CA GLY A 198 12.98 15.79 -15.34
C GLY A 198 13.90 15.15 -14.30
N LEU A 199 14.08 15.79 -13.13
CA LEU A 199 14.94 15.32 -12.03
C LEU A 199 14.56 13.93 -11.55
N GLY A 200 13.25 13.66 -11.46
CA GLY A 200 12.76 12.34 -11.07
C GLY A 200 13.20 11.22 -12.02
N LYS A 201 13.37 11.50 -13.33
CA LYS A 201 13.87 10.52 -14.32
C LYS A 201 15.36 10.24 -14.16
N GLY A 202 16.12 11.17 -13.57
CA GLY A 202 17.53 11.01 -13.25
C GLY A 202 17.80 10.32 -11.91
N SER A 203 16.80 10.26 -11.02
CA SER A 203 16.96 9.67 -9.68
C SER A 203 16.83 8.14 -9.69
N HIS A 204 17.89 7.42 -9.33
CA HIS A 204 17.86 5.96 -9.17
C HIS A 204 16.90 5.52 -8.04
N LYS A 205 16.78 6.31 -6.97
CA LYS A 205 15.90 6.04 -5.81
C LYS A 205 14.44 5.88 -6.24
N VAL A 206 13.98 6.67 -7.22
CA VAL A 206 12.60 6.58 -7.75
C VAL A 206 12.36 5.21 -8.40
N TYR A 207 13.26 4.76 -9.27
CA TYR A 207 13.12 3.46 -9.91
C TYR A 207 13.27 2.30 -8.91
N PHE A 208 14.17 2.39 -7.95
CA PHE A 208 14.32 1.37 -6.91
C PHE A 208 13.03 1.19 -6.09
N ARG A 209 12.44 2.30 -5.60
CA ARG A 209 11.20 2.28 -4.82
C ARG A 209 10.01 1.80 -5.67
N ARG A 210 9.91 2.23 -6.93
CA ARG A 210 8.89 1.73 -7.87
C ARG A 210 9.03 0.24 -8.14
N GLY A 211 10.26 -0.24 -8.34
CA GLY A 211 10.57 -1.65 -8.53
C GLY A 211 10.13 -2.50 -7.35
N LYS A 212 10.38 -2.05 -6.10
CA LYS A 212 9.87 -2.71 -4.89
C LYS A 212 8.33 -2.77 -4.87
N GLY A 213 7.66 -1.65 -5.16
CA GLY A 213 6.20 -1.63 -5.24
C GLY A 213 5.66 -2.60 -6.31
N ARG A 214 6.30 -2.64 -7.48
CA ARG A 214 5.92 -3.55 -8.58
C ARG A 214 6.08 -5.02 -8.22
N ILE A 215 7.15 -5.39 -7.49
CA ILE A 215 7.30 -6.75 -6.93
C ILE A 215 6.08 -7.12 -6.08
N MET A 216 5.65 -6.23 -5.18
CA MET A 216 4.52 -6.48 -4.29
C MET A 216 3.19 -6.59 -5.04
N THR A 217 3.02 -5.84 -6.14
CA THR A 217 1.85 -5.97 -7.03
C THR A 217 1.91 -7.18 -7.98
N GLY A 218 3.03 -7.91 -8.03
CA GLY A 218 3.23 -9.06 -8.90
C GLY A 218 3.73 -8.75 -10.31
N ASP A 219 4.02 -7.49 -10.65
CA ASP A 219 4.60 -7.10 -11.94
C ASP A 219 6.13 -7.26 -11.94
N TYR A 220 6.57 -8.51 -11.97
CA TYR A 220 8.00 -8.86 -11.93
C TYR A 220 8.77 -8.44 -13.18
N LYS A 221 8.10 -8.25 -14.33
CA LYS A 221 8.77 -7.83 -15.57
C LYS A 221 9.14 -6.35 -15.48
N ALA A 222 8.16 -5.50 -15.19
CA ALA A 222 8.39 -4.07 -15.05
C ALA A 222 9.29 -3.76 -13.85
N ALA A 223 9.20 -4.54 -12.76
CA ALA A 223 10.14 -4.41 -11.63
C ALA A 223 11.59 -4.68 -12.05
N LYS A 224 11.84 -5.67 -12.91
CA LYS A 224 13.20 -5.97 -13.39
C LYS A 224 13.77 -4.83 -14.22
N GLU A 225 12.96 -4.20 -15.06
CA GLU A 225 13.36 -3.03 -15.85
C GLU A 225 13.68 -1.84 -14.94
N ASP A 226 12.86 -1.61 -13.91
CA ASP A 226 13.11 -0.56 -12.92
C ASP A 226 14.42 -0.78 -12.16
N PHE A 227 14.71 -1.97 -11.66
CA PHE A 227 15.97 -2.23 -10.97
C PHE A 227 17.19 -2.09 -11.88
N LYS A 228 17.07 -2.47 -13.15
CA LYS A 228 18.13 -2.23 -14.14
C LYS A 228 18.36 -0.75 -14.36
N LYS A 229 17.29 0.03 -14.55
CA LYS A 229 17.40 1.47 -14.72
C LYS A 229 17.96 2.16 -13.50
N SER A 230 17.53 1.74 -12.31
CA SER A 230 18.10 2.18 -11.04
C SER A 230 19.60 1.89 -10.95
N LEU A 231 20.06 0.73 -11.42
CA LEU A 231 21.46 0.36 -11.40
C LEU A 231 22.28 1.22 -12.37
N GLU A 232 21.79 1.40 -13.61
CA GLU A 232 22.42 2.27 -14.62
C GLU A 232 22.60 3.70 -14.10
N LEU A 233 21.56 4.26 -13.47
CA LEU A 233 21.60 5.62 -12.92
C LEU A 233 22.51 5.72 -11.70
N CYS A 234 22.53 4.71 -10.84
CA CYS A 234 23.44 4.66 -9.69
C CYS A 234 24.91 4.57 -10.14
N GLU A 235 25.20 3.81 -11.19
CA GLU A 235 26.55 3.71 -11.78
C GLU A 235 26.96 5.00 -12.48
N ALA A 236 26.04 5.65 -13.19
CA ALA A 236 26.28 6.96 -13.79
C ALA A 236 26.53 8.04 -12.73
N ALA A 237 25.77 8.03 -11.63
CA ALA A 237 25.97 8.93 -10.50
C ALA A 237 27.32 8.69 -9.80
N ALA A 238 27.69 7.42 -9.58
CA ALA A 238 28.97 7.06 -8.97
C ALA A 238 30.16 7.45 -9.85
N ALA A 239 30.02 7.38 -11.18
CA ALA A 239 31.05 7.84 -12.12
C ALA A 239 31.20 9.37 -12.14
N ALA A 240 30.16 10.12 -11.80
CA ALA A 240 30.17 11.57 -11.71
C ALA A 240 30.63 12.10 -10.34
N ALA A 241 30.57 11.28 -9.28
CA ALA A 241 30.97 11.64 -7.94
C ALA A 241 32.49 11.61 -7.76
N VAL A 242 33.06 12.66 -7.15
CA VAL A 242 34.46 12.70 -6.71
C VAL A 242 34.62 11.81 -5.46
N GLU A 243 35.82 11.24 -5.27
CA GLU A 243 36.21 10.12 -4.38
C GLU A 243 35.49 9.96 -3.01
N GLY A 244 34.93 11.02 -2.40
CA GLY A 244 34.20 10.96 -1.12
C GLY A 244 32.70 10.62 -1.20
N GLY A 245 32.04 10.77 -2.35
CA GLY A 245 30.60 10.47 -2.51
C GLY A 245 30.28 9.03 -2.91
N VAL A 246 31.33 8.21 -3.12
CA VAL A 246 31.22 6.89 -3.76
C VAL A 246 30.76 5.81 -2.77
N GLU A 247 31.13 5.91 -1.48
CA GLU A 247 30.83 4.89 -0.48
C GLU A 247 29.32 4.70 -0.25
N GLY A 248 28.57 5.80 -0.18
CA GLY A 248 27.11 5.76 -0.08
C GLY A 248 26.48 5.09 -1.30
N LEU A 249 26.86 5.53 -2.49
CA LEU A 249 26.37 4.99 -3.77
C LEU A 249 26.74 3.50 -3.96
N GLU A 250 27.87 3.05 -3.42
CA GLU A 250 28.26 1.64 -3.49
C GLU A 250 27.35 0.75 -2.62
N GLY A 251 26.98 1.20 -1.43
CA GLY A 251 25.99 0.54 -0.58
C GLY A 251 24.63 0.43 -1.26
N GLU A 252 24.20 1.51 -1.89
CA GLU A 252 22.98 1.59 -2.69
C GLU A 252 23.01 0.62 -3.89
N ARG A 253 24.11 0.61 -4.64
CA ARG A 253 24.34 -0.32 -5.76
C ARG A 253 24.25 -1.78 -5.32
N LYS A 254 24.92 -2.15 -4.22
CA LYS A 254 24.89 -3.51 -3.66
C LYS A 254 23.47 -3.93 -3.27
N ALA A 255 22.71 -3.03 -2.67
CA ALA A 255 21.33 -3.31 -2.27
C ALA A 255 20.40 -3.46 -3.50
N ILE A 256 20.55 -2.65 -4.55
CA ILE A 256 19.84 -2.83 -5.83
C ILE A 256 20.16 -4.20 -6.44
N GLN A 257 21.43 -4.58 -6.48
CA GLN A 257 21.86 -5.88 -7.01
C GLN A 257 21.28 -7.05 -6.21
N LYS A 258 21.27 -6.96 -4.87
CA LYS A 258 20.68 -7.97 -3.99
C LYS A 258 19.19 -8.15 -4.27
N GLU A 259 18.43 -7.06 -4.42
CA GLU A 259 17.01 -7.11 -4.78
C GLU A 259 16.78 -7.68 -6.18
N LEU A 260 17.62 -7.32 -7.15
CA LEU A 260 17.54 -7.88 -8.50
C LEU A 260 17.82 -9.40 -8.50
N GLN A 261 18.78 -9.88 -7.73
CA GLN A 261 19.06 -11.31 -7.58
C GLN A 261 17.89 -12.06 -6.93
N LYS A 262 17.30 -11.50 -5.87
CA LYS A 262 16.09 -12.04 -5.23
C LYS A 262 14.94 -12.14 -6.24
N LEU A 263 14.71 -11.08 -7.02
CA LEU A 263 13.69 -11.06 -8.06
C LEU A 263 13.91 -12.16 -9.10
N GLN A 264 15.16 -12.37 -9.55
CA GLN A 264 15.49 -13.42 -10.51
C GLN A 264 15.19 -14.82 -9.96
N LYS A 265 15.55 -15.09 -8.70
CA LYS A 265 15.22 -16.34 -8.02
C LYS A 265 13.71 -16.54 -7.92
N ASN A 266 12.96 -15.52 -7.52
CA ASN A 266 11.51 -15.55 -7.40
C ASN A 266 10.82 -15.81 -8.75
N VAL A 267 11.27 -15.15 -9.82
CA VAL A 267 10.75 -15.36 -11.18
C VAL A 267 11.04 -16.78 -11.67
N GLN A 268 12.23 -17.31 -11.39
CA GLN A 268 12.58 -18.68 -11.79
C GLN A 268 11.76 -19.71 -11.00
N ALA A 269 11.60 -19.52 -9.68
CA ALA A 269 10.74 -20.35 -8.85
C ALA A 269 9.29 -20.31 -9.34
N ALA A 270 8.76 -19.13 -9.67
CA ALA A 270 7.42 -18.97 -10.22
C ALA A 270 7.24 -19.69 -11.57
N LYS A 271 8.25 -19.66 -12.46
CA LYS A 271 8.23 -20.41 -13.73
C LYS A 271 8.20 -21.92 -13.50
N VAL A 272 9.02 -22.42 -12.58
CA VAL A 272 9.04 -23.85 -12.22
C VAL A 272 7.70 -24.26 -11.60
N ASN A 273 7.17 -23.46 -10.69
CA ASN A 273 5.85 -23.71 -10.09
C ASN A 273 4.75 -23.72 -11.15
N LYS A 274 4.75 -22.76 -12.08
CA LYS A 274 3.78 -22.72 -13.20
C LYS A 274 3.85 -23.99 -14.06
N LYS A 275 5.05 -24.52 -14.34
CA LYS A 275 5.21 -25.79 -15.07
C LYS A 275 4.66 -26.97 -14.27
N LYS A 276 4.96 -27.05 -12.97
CA LYS A 276 4.45 -28.09 -12.07
C LYS A 276 2.92 -28.06 -11.97
N VAL A 277 2.33 -26.89 -11.77
CA VAL A 277 0.88 -26.69 -11.73
C VAL A 277 0.25 -27.08 -13.06
N LYS A 278 0.84 -26.70 -14.20
CA LYS A 278 0.34 -27.10 -15.52
C LYS A 278 0.39 -28.62 -15.71
N ALA A 279 1.49 -29.28 -15.33
CA ALA A 279 1.62 -30.73 -15.42
C ALA A 279 0.64 -31.47 -14.48
N ALA A 280 0.48 -31.00 -13.25
CA ALA A 280 -0.52 -31.53 -12.33
C ALA A 280 -1.94 -31.37 -12.87
N MET A 281 -2.23 -30.22 -13.51
CA MET A 281 -3.52 -29.96 -14.14
C MET A 281 -3.77 -30.88 -15.35
N THR A 282 -2.78 -31.10 -16.22
CA THR A 282 -2.92 -32.03 -17.36
C THR A 282 -3.13 -33.46 -16.87
N THR A 283 -2.35 -33.90 -15.88
CA THR A 283 -2.52 -35.23 -15.29
C THR A 283 -3.87 -35.40 -14.58
N ALA A 284 -4.42 -34.34 -13.95
CA ALA A 284 -5.75 -34.38 -13.35
C ALA A 284 -6.87 -34.50 -14.41
N VAL A 285 -6.72 -33.82 -15.55
CA VAL A 285 -7.64 -33.95 -16.69
C VAL A 285 -7.55 -35.34 -17.32
N GLU A 286 -6.33 -35.86 -17.53
CA GLU A 286 -6.09 -37.19 -18.11
C GLU A 286 -6.58 -38.33 -17.21
N ARG A 287 -6.46 -38.21 -15.89
CA ARG A 287 -6.96 -39.21 -14.91
C ARG A 287 -8.48 -39.20 -14.75
N GLY A 288 -9.21 -38.41 -15.53
CA GLY A 288 -10.66 -38.31 -15.42
C GLY A 288 -11.13 -37.64 -14.12
N ASN A 289 -10.23 -36.99 -13.38
CA ASN A 289 -10.56 -36.14 -12.22
C ASN A 289 -11.04 -34.74 -12.67
N VAL A 290 -11.52 -34.62 -13.91
CA VAL A 290 -12.60 -33.68 -14.19
C VAL A 290 -13.76 -34.21 -13.38
N ILE A 291 -14.00 -33.63 -12.20
CA ILE A 291 -15.28 -33.80 -11.51
C ILE A 291 -16.32 -33.53 -12.59
N GLU A 292 -17.00 -34.57 -13.05
CA GLU A 292 -18.12 -34.46 -13.95
C GLU A 292 -19.13 -33.57 -13.21
N ILE A 293 -19.11 -32.27 -13.51
CA ILE A 293 -20.07 -31.32 -12.96
C ILE A 293 -21.48 -31.82 -13.25
N SER A 294 -21.67 -32.61 -14.33
CA SER A 294 -22.89 -33.36 -14.65
C SER A 294 -23.32 -34.36 -13.58
N LYS A 295 -22.42 -35.11 -12.94
CA LYS A 295 -22.77 -36.06 -11.86
C LYS A 295 -23.08 -35.36 -10.54
N VAL A 296 -22.30 -34.31 -10.19
CA VAL A 296 -22.58 -33.51 -8.98
C VAL A 296 -23.87 -32.69 -9.13
N GLU A 297 -24.19 -32.21 -10.33
CA GLU A 297 -25.48 -31.55 -10.64
C GLU A 297 -26.67 -32.55 -10.61
N ALA A 298 -26.47 -33.79 -11.06
CA ALA A 298 -27.50 -34.84 -11.01
C ALA A 298 -27.84 -35.27 -9.58
N ASP A 299 -26.83 -35.37 -8.70
CA ASP A 299 -27.03 -35.74 -7.29
C ASP A 299 -27.53 -34.57 -6.43
N ARG A 300 -27.23 -33.32 -6.81
CA ARG A 300 -27.73 -32.11 -6.12
C ARG A 300 -29.11 -31.67 -6.58
N ALA A 301 -29.60 -32.07 -7.75
CA ALA A 301 -30.92 -31.69 -8.25
C ALA A 301 -32.10 -32.10 -7.35
N PRO A 302 -32.13 -33.31 -6.74
CA PRO A 302 -33.17 -33.69 -5.77
C PRO A 302 -33.06 -32.87 -4.48
N ALA A 303 -31.84 -32.64 -3.99
CA ALA A 303 -31.59 -31.87 -2.77
C ALA A 303 -31.98 -30.39 -2.93
N PHE A 304 -31.73 -29.81 -4.11
CA PHE A 304 -32.13 -28.46 -4.47
C PHE A 304 -33.66 -28.34 -4.57
N LYS A 305 -34.35 -29.29 -5.23
CA LYS A 305 -35.82 -29.32 -5.28
C LYS A 305 -36.45 -29.43 -3.88
N LYS A 306 -35.88 -30.24 -2.99
CA LYS A 306 -36.34 -30.37 -1.60
C LYS A 306 -36.15 -29.07 -0.82
N ARG A 307 -35.02 -28.38 -1.01
CA ARG A 307 -34.69 -27.11 -0.33
C ARG A 307 -35.56 -25.95 -0.83
N VAL A 308 -35.85 -25.89 -2.14
CA VAL A 308 -36.79 -24.92 -2.74
C VAL A 308 -38.24 -25.19 -2.35
N SER A 309 -38.66 -26.46 -2.22
CA SER A 309 -39.99 -26.83 -1.71
C SER A 309 -40.17 -26.44 -0.24
N LYS A 310 -39.15 -26.67 0.60
CA LYS A 310 -39.15 -26.23 2.01
C LYS A 310 -39.20 -24.70 2.11
N PHE A 311 -38.43 -24.00 1.27
CA PHE A 311 -38.44 -22.54 1.18
C PHE A 311 -39.81 -21.96 0.75
N ASN A 312 -40.45 -22.53 -0.28
CA ASN A 312 -41.79 -22.09 -0.72
C ASN A 312 -42.90 -22.42 0.29
N SER A 313 -42.71 -23.43 1.13
CA SER A 313 -43.65 -23.77 2.22
C SER A 313 -43.49 -22.81 3.41
N ALA A 314 -42.24 -22.45 3.77
CA ALA A 314 -41.93 -21.43 4.77
C ALA A 314 -42.38 -20.01 4.35
N ARG A 315 -42.46 -19.73 3.05
CA ARG A 315 -43.01 -18.46 2.54
C ARG A 315 -44.55 -18.41 2.59
N LYS A 316 -45.23 -19.56 2.60
CA LYS A 316 -46.70 -19.64 2.68
C LYS A 316 -47.24 -19.67 4.11
N GLY A 317 -46.46 -20.15 5.08
CA GLY A 317 -46.75 -19.98 6.51
C GLY A 317 -45.91 -18.82 7.04
N GLY A 318 -46.49 -17.64 7.23
CA GLY A 318 -45.77 -16.43 7.61
C GLY A 318 -45.13 -16.50 9.00
N GLU A 319 -43.98 -17.17 9.11
CA GLU A 319 -43.10 -17.13 10.28
C GLU A 319 -41.93 -16.20 9.96
N ARG A 320 -41.86 -15.10 10.70
CA ARG A 320 -40.82 -14.09 10.62
C ARG A 320 -40.09 -14.11 11.96
N GLU A 321 -39.08 -14.95 12.09
CA GLU A 321 -38.14 -14.91 13.21
C GLU A 321 -36.70 -15.00 12.72
N GLY A 322 -35.85 -14.16 13.31
CA GLY A 322 -34.45 -14.49 13.56
C GLY A 322 -33.45 -14.15 12.46
N GLU A 323 -32.63 -13.14 12.75
CA GLU A 323 -31.36 -12.86 12.10
C GLU A 323 -30.45 -14.10 12.05
N GLY A 324 -29.83 -14.35 10.90
CA GLY A 324 -28.72 -15.30 10.79
C GLY A 324 -28.77 -16.22 9.57
N GLU A 325 -28.86 -15.70 8.34
CA GLU A 325 -28.64 -16.53 7.12
C GLU A 325 -28.39 -15.70 5.85
N GLY A 326 -27.74 -14.53 5.97
CA GLY A 326 -27.47 -13.63 4.83
C GLY A 326 -26.51 -14.18 3.77
N GLU A 327 -25.72 -15.21 4.09
CA GLU A 327 -24.71 -15.79 3.17
C GLU A 327 -25.28 -16.86 2.22
N GLY A 328 -26.40 -17.50 2.59
CA GLY A 328 -27.02 -18.54 1.76
C GLY A 328 -27.65 -17.99 0.47
N TRP A 329 -28.17 -16.77 0.53
CA TRP A 329 -28.89 -16.12 -0.57
C TRP A 329 -27.98 -15.64 -1.69
N VAL A 330 -26.82 -15.09 -1.33
CA VAL A 330 -25.80 -14.63 -2.29
C VAL A 330 -25.21 -15.84 -3.02
N GLY A 331 -24.96 -16.94 -2.31
CA GLY A 331 -24.53 -18.20 -2.92
C GLY A 331 -25.54 -18.79 -3.90
N LEU A 332 -26.83 -18.81 -3.54
CA LEU A 332 -27.91 -19.30 -4.41
C LEU A 332 -28.14 -18.41 -5.64
N LEU A 333 -27.99 -17.09 -5.50
CA LEU A 333 -28.13 -16.14 -6.60
C LEU A 333 -26.93 -16.22 -7.56
N LEU A 334 -25.71 -16.39 -7.03
CA LEU A 334 -24.49 -16.59 -7.83
C LEU A 334 -24.56 -17.91 -8.60
N ASP A 335 -25.01 -19.01 -7.98
CA ASP A 335 -25.20 -20.29 -8.65
C ASP A 335 -26.26 -20.20 -9.75
N TYR A 336 -27.37 -19.50 -9.51
CA TYR A 336 -28.42 -19.28 -10.53
C TYR A 336 -27.91 -18.45 -11.72
N VAL A 337 -27.16 -17.38 -11.46
CA VAL A 337 -26.59 -16.51 -12.51
C VAL A 337 -25.50 -17.23 -13.30
N CYS A 338 -24.63 -18.00 -12.64
CA CYS A 338 -23.61 -18.84 -13.30
C CYS A 338 -24.24 -19.94 -14.16
N CYS A 339 -25.29 -20.60 -13.67
CA CYS A 339 -25.99 -21.65 -14.41
C CYS A 339 -26.74 -21.08 -15.63
N ARG A 340 -27.33 -19.89 -15.52
CA ARG A 340 -28.06 -19.22 -16.62
C ARG A 340 -27.12 -18.67 -17.70
N ARG A 341 -25.93 -18.18 -17.32
CA ARG A 341 -24.89 -17.72 -18.25
C ARG A 341 -24.34 -18.88 -19.09
N ARG A 342 -24.07 -20.03 -18.48
CA ARG A 342 -23.62 -21.25 -19.18
C ARG A 342 -24.67 -21.87 -20.10
N ARG A 343 -25.96 -21.73 -19.77
CA ARG A 343 -27.05 -22.16 -20.66
C ARG A 343 -27.16 -21.27 -21.90
N ARG A 344 -26.93 -19.95 -21.77
CA ARG A 344 -26.88 -19.03 -22.91
C ARG A 344 -25.67 -19.27 -23.82
N GLU A 345 -24.52 -19.67 -23.27
CA GLU A 345 -23.33 -19.99 -24.08
C GLU A 345 -23.49 -21.30 -24.87
N ARG A 346 -24.16 -22.32 -24.30
CA ARG A 346 -24.47 -23.57 -25.01
C ARG A 346 -25.47 -23.41 -26.16
N VAL A 347 -26.44 -22.50 -26.04
CA VAL A 347 -27.39 -22.19 -27.13
C VAL A 347 -26.74 -21.38 -28.26
N LYS A 348 -25.60 -20.71 -28.01
CA LYS A 348 -24.84 -20.00 -29.04
C LYS A 348 -23.85 -20.88 -29.80
N GLN A 349 -23.60 -22.10 -29.32
CA GLN A 349 -22.66 -23.07 -29.90
C GLN A 349 -23.35 -24.26 -30.58
N ALA A 350 -24.69 -24.30 -30.55
CA ALA A 350 -25.54 -25.29 -31.23
C ALA A 350 -26.31 -24.60 -32.36
#